data_AF-A0A7S1M4M7-F1
#
_entry.id   AF-A0A7S1M4M7-F1
#
_cell.length_a   1.000
_cell.length_b   1.000
_cell.length_c   1.000
_cell.angle_alpha   90.00
_cell.angle_beta   90.00
_cell.angle_gamma   90.00
#
_symmetry.space_group_name_H-M   'P 1'
#
loop_
_entity.id
_entity.type
_entity.pdbx_description
1 polymer ?
#
loop_
_entity_poly.entity_id
_entity_poly.type
_entity_poly.pdbx_seq_one_letter_code
_entity_poly.pdbx_strand_id
1 'polypeptide(L)'
;MDASPGDSMSPSEFERGRSERTNPESHMGVAETARMRVDFMSSQRIADSLMRVSGIAFSMEASGALSRSRALAGALLRSTAFEPAICTIVILNLAHIGWTIDRELRNKDTTTEDVIEIIFLSIFMAEAALCFLAKGLHYLGVAWNVFDFLLVSVTGLAILLRSSGVKGTLTEVMDQMLILRVLRLARLVRAMRFMRFCAPLWKLVQGLKQCMDTMAYAFVLLFIAIYVFACIGAELITKIYRHDAEVGAVVESHYSSLPIIGMTLFQFLTMDGTAGVYIPLVTRSPLLGIYFLLLILLVTIALMNLITAVVVDDAIRTTQMDKEMKKHFLR
;
A
#
# COMPACT_ATOMS: atom_id res chain seq x y z
N MET A 1 64.79 -1.87 52.56
CA MET A 1 65.01 -1.66 51.11
C MET A 1 63.64 -1.40 50.52
N ASP A 2 63.04 -0.25 50.79
CA ASP A 2 63.18 1.05 50.10
C ASP A 2 62.42 1.15 48.76
N ALA A 3 61.52 2.15 48.73
CA ALA A 3 60.85 2.85 47.61
C ALA A 3 59.91 2.01 46.70
N SER A 4 58.74 2.46 46.26
CA SER A 4 57.95 3.70 46.40
C SER A 4 56.51 3.41 45.92
N PRO A 5 55.50 4.23 46.28
CA PRO A 5 54.10 4.04 45.92
C PRO A 5 53.80 4.62 44.52
N GLY A 6 53.00 3.93 43.71
CA GLY A 6 52.62 4.37 42.36
C GLY A 6 51.15 4.09 42.05
N ASP A 7 50.39 5.18 42.07
CA ASP A 7 49.14 5.45 41.36
C ASP A 7 47.89 4.59 41.60
N SER A 8 47.09 5.07 42.56
CA SER A 8 45.64 4.95 42.55
C SER A 8 45.06 5.63 41.31
N MET A 9 44.59 4.83 40.35
CA MET A 9 43.84 5.28 39.18
C MET A 9 42.58 6.04 39.62
N SER A 10 42.46 7.30 39.22
CA SER A 10 41.32 8.15 39.60
C SER A 10 40.04 7.70 38.86
N PRO A 11 38.83 7.88 39.44
CA PRO A 11 37.56 7.55 38.78
C PRO A 11 37.37 8.21 37.40
N SER A 12 38.12 9.27 37.10
CA SER A 12 38.09 10.01 35.83
C SER A 12 38.78 9.29 34.66
N GLU A 13 39.59 8.26 34.92
CA GLU A 13 40.27 7.47 33.88
C GLU A 13 39.45 6.24 33.47
N PHE A 14 38.61 5.72 34.36
CA PHE A 14 37.65 4.66 34.02
C PHE A 14 36.50 5.19 33.14
N GLU A 15 36.14 6.47 33.26
CA GLU A 15 35.17 7.12 32.37
C GLU A 15 35.77 7.52 31.02
N ARG A 16 37.06 7.86 30.95
CA ARG A 16 37.73 8.17 29.67
C ARG A 16 37.86 6.94 28.78
N GLY A 17 38.09 5.75 29.34
CA GLY A 17 38.16 4.50 28.57
C GLY A 17 36.81 3.97 28.05
N ARG A 18 35.68 4.48 28.55
CA ARG A 18 34.32 4.06 28.13
C ARG A 18 33.72 4.96 27.05
N SER A 19 34.23 6.19 26.90
CA SER A 19 33.73 7.16 25.92
C SER A 19 34.21 6.90 24.48
N GLU A 20 35.15 5.99 24.26
CA GLU A 20 35.74 5.72 22.93
C GLU A 20 35.30 4.41 22.27
N ARG A 21 34.25 3.75 22.78
CA ARG A 21 33.52 2.75 21.97
C ARG A 21 32.36 3.43 21.25
N THR A 22 32.71 4.27 20.28
CA THR A 22 31.74 4.79 19.31
C THR A 22 31.16 3.63 18.52
N ASN A 23 29.86 3.45 18.69
CA ASN A 23 29.03 2.48 17.99
C ASN A 23 29.20 2.63 16.45
N PRO A 24 29.72 1.62 15.73
CA PRO A 24 29.92 1.73 14.28
C PRO A 24 28.59 1.75 13.50
N GLU A 25 27.47 1.38 14.11
CA GLU A 25 26.16 1.31 13.45
C GLU A 25 25.47 2.68 13.31
N SER A 26 25.71 3.63 14.23
CA SER A 26 25.10 4.98 14.14
C SER A 26 25.80 5.88 13.12
N HIS A 27 27.07 5.61 12.79
CA HIS A 27 27.79 6.35 11.75
C HIS A 27 27.45 5.85 10.34
N MET A 28 27.01 4.60 10.19
CA MET A 28 26.62 4.03 8.90
C MET A 28 25.33 4.65 8.39
N GLY A 29 24.31 4.79 9.25
CA GLY A 29 23.03 5.41 8.88
C GLY A 29 23.15 6.91 8.56
N VAL A 30 24.02 7.65 9.25
CA VAL A 30 24.29 9.08 8.98
C VAL A 30 25.15 9.26 7.72
N ALA A 31 26.12 8.37 7.47
CA ALA A 31 26.92 8.39 6.24
C ALA A 31 26.09 8.00 5.01
N GLU A 32 25.12 7.10 5.17
CA GLU A 32 24.21 6.67 4.10
C GLU A 32 23.14 7.74 3.79
N THR A 33 22.60 8.41 4.82
CA THR A 33 21.77 9.62 4.59
C THR A 33 22.57 10.78 4.02
N ALA A 34 23.84 10.96 4.40
CA ALA A 34 24.71 11.97 3.80
C ALA A 34 25.05 11.65 2.34
N ARG A 35 25.34 10.39 2.00
CA ARG A 35 25.57 9.94 0.61
C ARG A 35 24.31 10.08 -0.24
N MET A 36 23.14 9.68 0.28
CA MET A 36 21.85 9.88 -0.40
C MET A 36 21.53 11.37 -0.60
N ARG A 37 21.91 12.23 0.34
CA ARG A 37 21.76 13.69 0.21
C ARG A 37 22.74 14.29 -0.80
N VAL A 38 23.97 13.77 -0.88
CA VAL A 38 24.97 14.19 -1.87
C VAL A 38 24.59 13.73 -3.29
N ASP A 39 24.06 12.51 -3.45
CA ASP A 39 23.53 12.02 -4.73
C ASP A 39 22.23 12.72 -5.17
N PHE A 40 21.39 13.09 -4.21
CA PHE A 40 20.23 13.95 -4.47
C PHE A 40 20.67 15.35 -4.92
N MET A 41 21.68 15.94 -4.27
CA MET A 41 22.21 17.26 -4.63
C MET A 41 23.02 17.25 -5.93
N SER A 42 23.69 16.15 -6.29
CA SER A 42 24.40 16.01 -7.58
C SER A 42 23.41 15.85 -8.74
N SER A 43 22.33 15.08 -8.56
CA SER A 43 21.22 14.98 -9.51
C SER A 43 20.50 16.33 -9.67
N GLN A 44 20.37 17.11 -8.60
CA GLN A 44 19.79 18.45 -8.62
C GLN A 44 20.68 19.44 -9.37
N ARG A 45 22.01 19.35 -9.23
CA ARG A 45 22.97 20.17 -9.99
C ARG A 45 23.02 19.81 -11.47
N ILE A 46 22.85 18.53 -11.82
CA ILE A 46 22.78 18.08 -13.21
C ILE A 46 21.47 18.56 -13.86
N ALA A 47 20.34 18.49 -13.13
CA ALA A 47 19.06 19.05 -13.58
C ALA A 47 19.11 20.57 -13.75
N ASP A 48 19.75 21.29 -12.82
CA ASP A 48 19.95 22.75 -12.92
C ASP A 48 20.90 23.13 -14.06
N SER A 49 21.91 22.30 -14.36
CA SER A 49 22.84 22.52 -15.48
C SER A 49 22.17 22.26 -16.83
N LEU A 50 21.32 21.24 -16.93
CA LEU A 50 20.50 20.96 -18.13
C LEU A 50 19.39 22.01 -18.34
N MET A 51 18.87 22.61 -17.26
CA MET A 51 17.93 23.74 -17.33
C MET A 51 18.60 25.05 -17.77
N ARG A 52 19.89 25.26 -17.46
CA ARG A 52 20.62 26.45 -17.92
C ARG A 52 21.00 26.39 -19.40
N VAL A 53 21.32 25.20 -19.92
CA VAL A 53 21.71 25.01 -21.33
C VAL A 53 20.51 25.07 -22.28
N SER A 54 19.30 24.72 -21.82
CA SER A 54 18.06 24.84 -22.60
C SER A 54 17.42 26.24 -22.55
N GLY A 55 17.95 27.16 -21.72
CA GLY A 55 17.29 28.41 -21.33
C GLY A 55 17.60 29.68 -22.14
N ILE A 56 18.30 29.62 -23.28
CA ILE A 56 18.78 30.85 -23.97
C ILE A 56 17.98 31.25 -25.23
N ALA A 57 17.03 30.44 -25.74
CA ALA A 57 16.38 30.77 -27.02
C ALA A 57 14.84 30.95 -27.01
N PHE A 58 14.11 30.59 -25.96
CA PHE A 58 12.64 30.77 -25.94
C PHE A 58 12.25 32.09 -25.26
N SER A 59 12.52 33.15 -26.02
CA SER A 59 12.20 34.57 -25.91
C SER A 59 11.19 35.04 -24.84
N MET A 60 11.59 36.15 -24.21
CA MET A 60 11.05 36.94 -23.09
C MET A 60 9.55 37.35 -23.13
N GLU A 61 8.77 36.99 -24.14
CA GLU A 61 7.38 37.46 -24.29
C GLU A 61 6.36 36.56 -23.57
N ALA A 62 6.68 35.27 -23.38
CA ALA A 62 5.86 34.33 -22.59
C ALA A 62 5.93 34.58 -21.07
N SER A 63 6.91 35.36 -20.60
CA SER A 63 7.24 35.52 -19.18
C SER A 63 6.21 36.35 -18.39
N GLY A 64 5.53 37.30 -19.02
CA GLY A 64 4.51 38.13 -18.37
C GLY A 64 3.16 37.41 -18.19
N ALA A 65 2.71 36.68 -19.21
CA ALA A 65 1.46 35.92 -19.17
C ALA A 65 1.57 34.68 -18.28
N LEU A 66 2.69 33.94 -18.39
CA LEU A 66 2.95 32.76 -17.55
C LEU A 66 3.19 33.13 -16.08
N SER A 67 3.81 34.27 -15.78
CA SER A 67 3.97 34.73 -14.39
C SER A 67 2.64 35.17 -13.78
N ARG A 68 1.77 35.86 -14.53
CA ARG A 68 0.42 36.24 -14.08
C ARG A 68 -0.49 35.02 -13.90
N SER A 69 -0.49 34.08 -14.85
CA SER A 69 -1.30 32.86 -14.74
C SER A 69 -0.81 31.96 -13.62
N ARG A 70 0.51 31.87 -13.38
CA ARG A 70 1.09 31.16 -12.24
C ARG A 70 0.76 31.82 -10.90
N ALA A 71 0.75 33.16 -10.84
CA ALA A 71 0.35 33.89 -9.64
C ALA A 71 -1.14 33.70 -9.33
N LEU A 72 -2.00 33.77 -10.34
CA LEU A 72 -3.45 33.57 -10.20
C LEU A 72 -3.80 32.11 -9.86
N ALA A 73 -3.14 31.13 -10.49
CA ALA A 73 -3.26 29.72 -10.15
C ALA A 73 -2.80 29.46 -8.71
N GLY A 74 -1.68 30.06 -8.31
CA GLY A 74 -1.17 30.01 -6.94
C GLY A 74 -2.10 30.66 -5.93
N ALA A 75 -2.83 31.71 -6.30
CA ALA A 75 -3.83 32.36 -5.43
C ALA A 75 -5.09 31.51 -5.26
N LEU A 76 -5.59 30.91 -6.35
CA LEU A 76 -6.74 29.99 -6.33
C LEU A 76 -6.44 28.73 -5.49
N LEU A 77 -5.26 28.13 -5.66
CA LEU A 77 -4.83 26.95 -4.88
C LEU A 77 -4.64 27.23 -3.40
N ARG A 78 -4.33 28.47 -3.01
CA ARG A 78 -4.20 28.88 -1.60
C ARG A 78 -5.53 29.24 -0.95
N SER A 79 -6.62 29.27 -1.72
CA SER A 79 -7.93 29.57 -1.15
C SER A 79 -8.36 28.45 -0.19
N THR A 80 -8.89 28.83 0.97
CA THR A 80 -9.31 27.90 2.03
C THR A 80 -10.49 27.02 1.61
N ALA A 81 -11.19 27.38 0.54
CA ALA A 81 -12.33 26.64 0.00
C ALA A 81 -11.95 25.64 -1.11
N PHE A 82 -10.77 25.77 -1.74
CA PHE A 82 -10.38 24.91 -2.87
C PHE A 82 -10.20 23.45 -2.46
N GLU A 83 -9.46 23.20 -1.39
CA GLU A 83 -9.20 21.85 -0.88
C GLU A 83 -10.49 21.10 -0.48
N PRO A 84 -11.41 21.65 0.35
CA PRO A 84 -12.66 20.97 0.69
C PRO A 84 -13.59 20.81 -0.52
N ALA A 85 -13.57 21.73 -1.48
CA ALA A 85 -14.35 21.59 -2.71
C ALA A 85 -13.88 20.38 -3.55
N ILE A 86 -12.57 20.24 -3.77
CA ILE A 86 -12.02 19.08 -4.49
C ILE A 86 -12.32 17.77 -3.74
N CYS A 87 -12.22 17.76 -2.40
CA CYS A 87 -12.59 16.59 -1.60
C CYS A 87 -14.05 16.19 -1.81
N THR A 88 -14.96 17.17 -1.82
CA THR A 88 -16.39 16.94 -2.05
C THR A 88 -16.61 16.34 -3.44
N ILE A 89 -15.92 16.85 -4.46
CA ILE A 89 -16.01 16.34 -5.84
C ILE A 89 -15.49 14.91 -5.94
N VAL A 90 -14.41 14.55 -5.23
CA VAL A 90 -13.90 13.18 -5.17
C VAL A 90 -14.94 12.23 -4.56
N ILE A 91 -15.61 12.64 -3.47
CA ILE A 91 -16.66 11.84 -2.83
C ILE A 91 -17.86 11.66 -3.77
N LEU A 92 -18.30 12.73 -4.44
CA LEU A 92 -19.40 12.67 -5.41
C LEU A 92 -19.05 11.75 -6.59
N ASN A 93 -17.82 11.81 -7.09
CA ASN A 93 -17.34 10.90 -8.13
C ASN A 93 -17.35 9.43 -7.64
N LEU A 94 -16.90 9.17 -6.40
CA LEU A 94 -16.93 7.82 -5.83
C LEU A 94 -18.36 7.26 -5.72
N ALA A 95 -19.30 8.09 -5.22
CA ALA A 95 -20.71 7.73 -5.15
C ALA A 95 -21.30 7.46 -6.55
N HIS A 96 -20.94 8.29 -7.53
CA HIS A 96 -21.34 8.11 -8.92
C HIS A 96 -20.81 6.80 -9.50
N ILE A 97 -19.54 6.44 -9.28
CA ILE A 97 -18.98 5.17 -9.76
C ILE A 97 -19.77 3.98 -9.19
N GLY A 98 -20.11 3.99 -7.91
CA GLY A 98 -20.94 2.94 -7.29
C GLY A 98 -22.34 2.86 -7.92
N TRP A 99 -22.95 4.01 -8.19
CA TRP A 99 -24.25 4.10 -8.87
C TRP A 99 -24.21 3.55 -10.30
N THR A 100 -23.15 3.88 -11.06
CA THR A 100 -22.94 3.36 -12.42
C THR A 100 -22.81 1.84 -12.41
N ILE A 101 -22.04 1.27 -11.48
CA ILE A 101 -21.86 -0.19 -11.36
C ILE A 101 -23.19 -0.89 -11.07
N ASP A 102 -24.02 -0.40 -10.13
CA ASP A 102 -25.32 -1.01 -9.84
C ASP A 102 -26.28 -0.95 -11.06
N ARG A 103 -26.27 0.16 -11.80
CA ARG A 103 -27.08 0.28 -13.04
C ARG A 103 -26.60 -0.66 -14.15
N GLU A 104 -25.29 -0.80 -14.31
CA GLU A 104 -24.68 -1.70 -15.30
C GLU A 104 -25.02 -3.16 -14.97
N LEU A 105 -24.95 -3.57 -13.70
CA LEU A 105 -25.38 -4.91 -13.24
C LEU A 105 -26.87 -5.18 -13.48
N ARG A 106 -27.71 -4.13 -13.50
CA ARG A 106 -29.14 -4.20 -13.80
C ARG A 106 -29.46 -4.09 -15.29
N ASN A 107 -28.46 -4.09 -16.17
CA ASN A 107 -28.60 -3.90 -17.63
C ASN A 107 -29.39 -2.63 -18.02
N LYS A 108 -29.30 -1.56 -17.22
CA LYS A 108 -29.90 -0.27 -17.55
C LYS A 108 -28.98 0.51 -18.49
N ASP A 109 -29.56 1.40 -19.29
CA ASP A 109 -28.77 2.33 -20.11
C ASP A 109 -27.84 3.18 -19.22
N THR A 110 -26.62 3.42 -19.67
CA THR A 110 -25.53 4.11 -18.94
C THR A 110 -25.05 5.38 -19.65
N THR A 111 -25.76 5.82 -20.68
CA THR A 111 -25.43 7.01 -21.47
C THR A 111 -25.32 8.29 -20.62
N THR A 112 -26.20 8.48 -19.62
CA THR A 112 -26.14 9.62 -18.70
C THR A 112 -24.91 9.56 -17.80
N GLU A 113 -24.57 8.38 -17.31
CA GLU A 113 -23.41 8.12 -16.46
C GLU A 113 -22.09 8.43 -17.20
N ASP A 114 -21.99 8.06 -18.47
CA ASP A 114 -20.83 8.36 -19.32
C ASP A 114 -20.61 9.89 -19.44
N VAL A 115 -21.67 10.69 -19.54
CA VAL A 115 -21.58 12.16 -19.59
C VAL A 115 -21.11 12.73 -18.25
N ILE A 116 -21.67 12.25 -17.14
CA ILE A 116 -21.27 12.69 -15.79
C ILE A 116 -19.81 12.34 -15.52
N GLU A 117 -19.34 11.19 -15.99
CA GLU A 117 -17.95 10.79 -15.89
C GLU A 117 -17.00 11.77 -16.61
N ILE A 118 -17.37 12.21 -17.82
CA ILE A 118 -16.62 13.22 -18.58
C ILE A 118 -16.57 14.54 -17.81
N ILE A 119 -17.66 14.94 -17.15
CA ILE A 119 -17.70 16.14 -16.31
C ILE A 119 -16.70 16.01 -15.17
N PHE A 120 -16.73 14.92 -14.40
CA PHE A 120 -15.76 14.70 -13.31
C PHE A 120 -14.32 14.67 -13.82
N LEU A 121 -14.05 14.00 -14.93
CA LEU A 121 -12.73 13.96 -15.54
C LEU A 121 -12.24 15.37 -15.93
N SER A 122 -13.12 16.19 -16.51
CA SER A 122 -12.77 17.56 -16.91
C SER A 122 -12.34 18.41 -15.71
N ILE A 123 -13.02 18.26 -14.57
CA ILE A 123 -12.68 18.94 -13.32
C ILE A 123 -11.30 18.49 -12.82
N PHE A 124 -11.03 17.18 -12.80
CA PHE A 124 -9.72 16.67 -12.36
C PHE A 124 -8.59 17.05 -13.32
N MET A 125 -8.86 17.14 -14.62
CA MET A 125 -7.91 17.61 -15.60
C MET A 125 -7.58 19.09 -15.39
N ALA A 126 -8.59 19.92 -15.11
CA ALA A 126 -8.40 21.33 -14.76
C ALA A 126 -7.62 21.51 -13.45
N GLU A 127 -7.93 20.73 -12.41
CA GLU A 127 -7.19 20.70 -11.14
C GLU A 127 -5.71 20.35 -11.35
N ALA A 128 -5.44 19.27 -12.10
CA ALA A 128 -4.09 18.82 -12.40
C ALA A 128 -3.30 19.87 -13.20
N ALA A 129 -3.94 20.48 -14.20
CA ALA A 129 -3.34 21.58 -14.98
C ALA A 129 -3.03 22.80 -14.09
N LEU A 130 -3.95 23.19 -13.21
CA LEU A 130 -3.74 24.31 -12.27
C LEU A 130 -2.57 24.03 -11.31
N CYS A 131 -2.50 22.82 -10.77
CA CYS A 131 -1.40 22.39 -9.91
C CYS A 131 -0.06 22.39 -10.65
N PHE A 132 -0.04 21.91 -11.89
CA PHE A 132 1.15 21.91 -12.74
C PHE A 132 1.61 23.35 -13.04
N LEU A 133 0.70 24.26 -13.38
CA LEU A 133 1.01 25.67 -13.63
C LEU A 133 1.57 26.39 -12.40
N ALA A 134 1.03 26.10 -11.21
CA ALA A 134 1.49 26.73 -9.98
C ALA A 134 2.85 26.21 -9.49
N LYS A 135 3.04 24.88 -9.50
CA LYS A 135 4.21 24.19 -8.90
C LYS A 135 5.30 23.85 -9.92
N GLY A 136 5.00 23.84 -11.22
CA GLY A 136 5.95 23.50 -12.29
C GLY A 136 6.53 22.09 -12.12
N LEU A 137 7.83 21.94 -12.40
CA LEU A 137 8.55 20.66 -12.28
C LEU A 137 8.55 20.07 -10.85
N HIS A 138 8.35 20.89 -9.81
CA HIS A 138 8.21 20.39 -8.44
C HIS A 138 6.96 19.51 -8.26
N TYR A 139 5.94 19.68 -9.10
CA TYR A 139 4.76 18.83 -9.11
C TYR A 139 5.13 17.36 -9.42
N LEU A 140 6.11 17.14 -10.29
CA LEU A 140 6.59 15.81 -10.67
C LEU A 140 7.53 15.17 -9.63
N GLY A 141 8.01 15.94 -8.64
CA GLY A 141 8.83 15.40 -7.55
C GLY A 141 8.02 14.68 -6.47
N VAL A 142 6.70 14.81 -6.46
CA VAL A 142 5.81 14.20 -5.46
C VAL A 142 5.12 12.98 -6.08
N ALA A 143 5.49 11.78 -5.65
CA ALA A 143 4.99 10.51 -6.20
C ALA A 143 3.46 10.45 -6.31
N TRP A 144 2.75 10.94 -5.29
CA TRP A 144 1.28 10.97 -5.29
C TRP A 144 0.68 11.89 -6.37
N ASN A 145 1.34 13.01 -6.67
CA ASN A 145 0.87 13.94 -7.68
C ASN A 145 1.17 13.39 -9.09
N VAL A 146 2.31 12.71 -9.27
CA VAL A 146 2.65 12.01 -10.51
C VAL A 146 1.67 10.88 -10.79
N PHE A 147 1.40 10.04 -9.79
CA PHE A 147 0.42 8.95 -9.88
C PHE A 147 -0.94 9.48 -10.31
N ASP A 148 -1.35 10.59 -9.70
CA ASP A 148 -2.63 11.19 -9.95
C ASP A 148 -2.75 11.81 -11.36
N PHE A 149 -1.73 12.54 -11.79
CA PHE A 149 -1.62 13.04 -13.14
C PHE A 149 -1.68 11.93 -14.17
N LEU A 150 -0.92 10.84 -13.95
CA LEU A 150 -0.93 9.66 -14.82
C LEU A 150 -2.33 9.06 -14.92
N LEU A 151 -3.03 8.93 -13.80
CA LEU A 151 -4.38 8.37 -13.76
C LEU A 151 -5.38 9.24 -14.56
N VAL A 152 -5.33 10.57 -14.40
CA VAL A 152 -6.18 11.50 -15.16
C VAL A 152 -5.84 11.46 -16.65
N SER A 153 -4.55 11.50 -17.00
CA SER A 153 -4.08 11.46 -18.39
C SER A 153 -4.46 10.17 -19.11
N VAL A 154 -4.24 9.01 -18.47
CA VAL A 154 -4.57 7.71 -19.07
C VAL A 154 -6.09 7.56 -19.22
N THR A 155 -6.88 8.03 -18.25
CA THR A 155 -8.35 8.00 -18.36
C THR A 155 -8.84 8.89 -19.50
N GLY A 156 -8.30 10.11 -19.61
CA GLY A 156 -8.67 11.02 -20.71
C GLY A 156 -8.27 10.49 -22.07
N LEU A 157 -7.06 9.93 -22.19
CA LEU A 157 -6.61 9.29 -23.43
C LEU A 157 -7.52 8.12 -23.82
N ALA A 158 -7.92 7.29 -22.86
CA ALA A 158 -8.83 6.17 -23.11
C ALA A 158 -10.20 6.62 -23.66
N ILE A 159 -10.78 7.70 -23.12
CA ILE A 159 -12.05 8.25 -23.60
C ILE A 159 -11.90 8.85 -25.01
N LEU A 160 -10.80 9.59 -25.26
CA LEU A 160 -10.52 10.18 -26.58
C LEU A 160 -10.32 9.12 -27.66
N LEU A 161 -9.63 8.03 -27.34
CA LEU A 161 -9.45 6.90 -28.27
C LEU A 161 -10.78 6.20 -28.55
N ARG A 162 -11.64 6.03 -27.54
CA ARG A 162 -12.99 5.47 -27.71
C ARG A 162 -13.86 6.34 -28.62
N SER A 163 -13.81 7.66 -28.49
CA SER A 163 -14.63 8.59 -29.27
C SER A 163 -14.14 8.80 -30.71
N SER A 164 -12.83 8.68 -30.94
CA SER A 164 -12.24 8.93 -32.27
C SER A 164 -12.46 7.79 -33.26
N GLY A 165 -12.96 6.63 -32.82
CA GLY A 165 -13.21 5.47 -33.68
C GLY A 165 -11.96 4.91 -34.38
N VAL A 166 -10.77 5.37 -33.99
CA VAL A 166 -9.49 4.99 -34.60
C VAL A 166 -9.16 3.57 -34.15
N LYS A 167 -9.43 2.59 -35.01
CA LYS A 167 -8.96 1.21 -34.88
C LYS A 167 -7.47 1.14 -35.21
N GLY A 168 -6.63 1.58 -34.27
CA GLY A 168 -5.17 1.43 -34.33
C GLY A 168 -4.67 0.27 -33.48
N THR A 169 -3.40 -0.11 -33.64
CA THR A 169 -2.70 -1.11 -32.82
C THR A 169 -2.80 -0.86 -31.31
N LEU A 170 -2.89 0.41 -30.87
CA LEU A 170 -3.13 0.76 -29.46
C LEU A 170 -4.57 0.43 -29.01
N THR A 171 -5.58 0.58 -29.88
CA THR A 171 -6.94 0.13 -29.55
C THR A 171 -7.05 -1.38 -29.49
N GLU A 172 -6.32 -2.16 -30.30
CA GLU A 172 -6.30 -3.63 -30.15
C GLU A 172 -5.65 -4.08 -28.83
N VAL A 173 -4.59 -3.38 -28.38
CA VAL A 173 -3.99 -3.61 -27.06
C VAL A 173 -4.95 -3.19 -25.94
N MET A 174 -5.70 -2.08 -26.11
CA MET A 174 -6.68 -1.61 -25.14
C MET A 174 -8.02 -2.37 -25.18
N ASP A 175 -8.37 -3.04 -26.28
CA ASP A 175 -9.56 -3.88 -26.44
C ASP A 175 -9.41 -5.24 -25.74
N GLN A 176 -8.22 -5.51 -25.16
CA GLN A 176 -8.14 -6.43 -24.05
C GLN A 176 -9.01 -5.88 -22.92
N MET A 177 -10.25 -6.36 -22.83
CA MET A 177 -11.26 -6.00 -21.82
C MET A 177 -10.70 -5.82 -20.40
N LEU A 178 -9.59 -6.50 -20.07
CA LEU A 178 -8.86 -6.35 -18.81
C LEU A 178 -8.29 -4.93 -18.59
N ILE A 179 -7.68 -4.29 -19.59
CA ILE A 179 -7.08 -2.96 -19.43
C ILE A 179 -8.16 -1.91 -19.19
N LEU A 180 -9.25 -1.93 -19.96
CA LEU A 180 -10.38 -1.02 -19.75
C LEU A 180 -11.03 -1.23 -18.38
N ARG A 181 -11.15 -2.49 -17.91
CA ARG A 181 -11.62 -2.80 -16.56
C ARG A 181 -10.69 -2.24 -15.49
N VAL A 182 -9.37 -2.44 -15.64
CA VAL A 182 -8.38 -1.92 -14.69
C VAL A 182 -8.37 -0.39 -14.67
N LEU A 183 -8.46 0.28 -15.82
CA LEU A 183 -8.55 1.74 -15.89
C LEU A 183 -9.83 2.27 -15.25
N ARG A 184 -10.96 1.57 -15.43
CA ARG A 184 -12.22 1.88 -14.74
C ARG A 184 -12.06 1.76 -13.22
N LEU A 185 -11.45 0.67 -12.74
CA LEU A 185 -11.16 0.46 -11.31
C LEU A 185 -10.11 1.44 -10.77
N ALA A 186 -9.14 1.86 -11.58
CA ALA A 186 -8.12 2.83 -11.19
C ALA A 186 -8.76 4.16 -10.75
N ARG A 187 -9.93 4.53 -11.29
CA ARG A 187 -10.68 5.72 -10.83
C ARG A 187 -11.09 5.63 -9.36
N LEU A 188 -11.34 4.43 -8.82
CA LEU A 188 -11.61 4.23 -7.39
C LEU A 188 -10.40 4.62 -6.54
N VAL A 189 -9.18 4.47 -7.07
CA VAL A 189 -7.95 4.89 -6.39
C VAL A 189 -7.91 6.41 -6.20
N ARG A 190 -8.66 7.21 -6.97
CA ARG A 190 -8.81 8.65 -6.71
C ARG A 190 -9.42 8.93 -5.34
N ALA A 191 -10.27 8.03 -4.82
CA ALA A 191 -10.80 8.13 -3.46
C ALA A 191 -9.69 8.07 -2.40
N MET A 192 -8.54 7.45 -2.70
CA MET A 192 -7.39 7.44 -1.80
C MET A 192 -6.84 8.86 -1.56
N ARG A 193 -7.10 9.82 -2.46
CA ARG A 193 -6.78 11.22 -2.20
C ARG A 193 -7.49 11.74 -0.96
N PHE A 194 -8.75 11.34 -0.71
CA PHE A 194 -9.51 11.72 0.48
C PHE A 194 -8.77 11.37 1.77
N MET A 195 -8.10 10.22 1.81
CA MET A 195 -7.33 9.78 2.98
C MET A 195 -6.15 10.70 3.30
N ARG A 196 -5.63 11.47 2.33
CA ARG A 196 -4.57 12.45 2.55
C ARG A 196 -5.08 13.69 3.29
N PHE A 197 -6.35 14.02 3.12
CA PHE A 197 -6.98 15.19 3.72
C PHE A 197 -7.54 14.88 5.10
N CYS A 198 -8.01 13.65 5.31
CA CYS A 198 -8.38 13.17 6.62
C CYS A 198 -7.15 12.81 7.45
N ALA A 199 -6.54 13.81 8.09
CA ALA A 199 -5.41 13.60 9.00
C ALA A 199 -5.62 12.47 10.05
N PRO A 200 -6.83 12.26 10.62
CA PRO A 200 -7.08 11.11 11.49
C PRO A 200 -6.95 9.77 10.76
N LEU A 201 -7.54 9.63 9.57
CA LEU A 201 -7.46 8.40 8.75
C LEU A 201 -6.02 8.12 8.33
N TRP A 202 -5.27 9.15 7.96
CA TRP A 202 -3.86 8.98 7.61
C TRP A 202 -3.02 8.47 8.77
N LYS A 203 -3.27 8.94 10.00
CA LYS A 203 -2.61 8.42 11.21
C LYS A 203 -2.95 6.93 11.44
N LEU A 204 -4.20 6.53 11.23
CA LEU A 204 -4.61 5.12 11.31
C LEU A 204 -3.87 4.26 10.28
N VAL A 205 -3.77 4.72 9.03
CA VAL A 205 -3.04 4.02 7.95
C VAL A 205 -1.55 3.93 8.26
N GLN A 206 -0.94 4.98 8.80
CA GLN A 206 0.45 4.96 9.24
C GLN A 206 0.66 3.95 10.37
N GLY A 207 -0.26 3.89 11.35
CA GLY A 207 -0.25 2.88 12.40
C GLY A 207 -0.31 1.45 11.82
N LEU A 208 -1.22 1.21 10.86
CA LEU A 208 -1.32 -0.08 10.19
C LEU A 208 -0.05 -0.45 9.43
N LYS A 209 0.52 0.48 8.64
CA LYS A 209 1.77 0.27 7.92
C LYS A 209 2.90 -0.10 8.88
N GLN A 210 2.93 0.53 10.04
CA GLN A 210 3.97 0.34 11.04
C GLN A 210 3.91 -1.03 11.73
N CYS A 211 2.72 -1.64 11.85
CA CYS A 211 2.53 -3.00 12.34
C CYS A 211 2.73 -4.07 11.25
N MET A 212 2.65 -3.67 9.98
CA MET A 212 2.72 -4.59 8.83
C MET A 212 4.04 -5.36 8.75
N ASP A 213 5.17 -4.71 9.07
CA ASP A 213 6.49 -5.36 9.01
C ASP A 213 6.59 -6.54 10.00
N THR A 214 6.12 -6.36 11.23
CA THR A 214 6.08 -7.42 12.25
C THR A 214 5.07 -8.52 11.87
N MET A 215 3.90 -8.14 11.35
CA MET A 215 2.86 -9.09 10.94
C MET A 215 3.26 -9.91 9.71
N ALA A 216 4.06 -9.36 8.80
CA ALA A 216 4.47 -10.02 7.56
C ALA A 216 5.15 -11.38 7.82
N TYR A 217 6.07 -11.44 8.79
CA TYR A 217 6.75 -12.69 9.15
C TYR A 217 5.79 -13.75 9.70
N ALA A 218 4.82 -13.34 10.51
CA ALA A 218 3.81 -14.24 11.03
C ALA A 218 2.87 -14.76 9.91
N PHE A 219 2.49 -13.91 8.95
CA PHE A 219 1.74 -14.34 7.76
C PHE A 219 2.53 -15.33 6.89
N VAL A 220 3.83 -15.11 6.70
CA VAL A 220 4.70 -16.05 5.96
C VAL A 220 4.74 -17.41 6.67
N LEU A 221 4.95 -17.42 7.99
CA LEU A 221 4.95 -18.67 8.78
C LEU A 221 3.61 -19.40 8.68
N LEU A 222 2.50 -18.66 8.76
CA LEU A 222 1.15 -19.20 8.60
C LEU A 222 0.94 -19.80 7.21
N PHE A 223 1.39 -19.12 6.15
CA PHE A 223 1.28 -19.62 4.78
C PHE A 223 2.08 -20.91 4.56
N ILE A 224 3.29 -20.99 5.12
CA ILE A 224 4.10 -22.21 5.10
C ILE A 224 3.38 -23.35 5.83
N ALA A 225 2.80 -23.08 7.00
CA ALA A 225 2.04 -24.08 7.75
C ALA A 225 0.84 -24.59 6.94
N ILE A 226 0.04 -23.69 6.35
CA ILE A 226 -1.09 -24.05 5.48
C ILE A 226 -0.61 -24.89 4.29
N TYR A 227 0.50 -24.52 3.66
CA TYR A 227 1.05 -25.27 2.53
C TYR A 227 1.44 -26.70 2.91
N VAL A 228 2.13 -26.89 4.04
CA VAL A 228 2.50 -28.22 4.53
C VAL A 228 1.27 -29.07 4.81
N PHE A 229 0.26 -28.52 5.50
CA PHE A 229 -0.99 -29.22 5.75
C PHE A 229 -1.78 -29.48 4.45
N ALA A 230 -1.72 -28.59 3.46
CA ALA A 230 -2.35 -28.81 2.17
C ALA A 230 -1.74 -30.01 1.43
N CYS A 231 -0.41 -30.16 1.47
CA CYS A 231 0.26 -31.35 0.92
C CYS A 231 -0.15 -32.62 1.65
N ILE A 232 -0.21 -32.60 2.99
CA ILE A 232 -0.65 -33.74 3.79
C ILE A 232 -2.11 -34.09 3.47
N GLY A 233 -2.99 -33.09 3.37
CA GLY A 233 -4.40 -33.27 3.01
C GLY A 233 -4.57 -33.84 1.61
N ALA A 234 -3.75 -33.44 0.63
CA ALA A 234 -3.78 -34.03 -0.71
C ALA A 234 -3.45 -35.54 -0.68
N GLU A 235 -2.44 -35.93 0.09
CA GLU A 235 -2.05 -37.34 0.24
C GLU A 235 -3.09 -38.15 1.02
N LEU A 236 -3.60 -37.60 2.12
CA LEU A 236 -4.45 -38.33 3.06
C LEU A 236 -5.94 -38.34 2.67
N ILE A 237 -6.40 -37.29 1.98
CA ILE A 237 -7.81 -37.10 1.61
C ILE A 237 -7.99 -37.34 0.11
N THR A 238 -7.33 -36.55 -0.74
CA THR A 238 -7.57 -36.59 -2.19
C THR A 238 -7.22 -37.95 -2.79
N LYS A 239 -6.05 -38.51 -2.50
CA LYS A 239 -5.64 -39.77 -3.13
C LYS A 239 -6.46 -40.98 -2.70
N ILE A 240 -7.04 -40.94 -1.50
CA ILE A 240 -7.74 -42.09 -0.91
C ILE A 240 -9.25 -42.01 -1.17
N TYR A 241 -9.86 -40.83 -1.03
CA TYR A 241 -11.32 -40.67 -0.97
C TYR A 241 -11.92 -39.96 -2.18
N ARG A 242 -11.13 -39.56 -3.18
CA ARG A 242 -11.65 -38.87 -4.37
C ARG A 242 -12.71 -39.66 -5.15
N HIS A 243 -12.59 -40.99 -5.16
CA HIS A 243 -13.53 -41.88 -5.86
C HIS A 243 -14.52 -42.58 -4.89
N ASP A 244 -14.61 -42.13 -3.64
CA ASP A 244 -15.57 -42.67 -2.68
C ASP A 244 -16.99 -42.15 -2.99
N ALA A 245 -17.99 -43.02 -2.89
CA ALA A 245 -19.37 -42.73 -3.29
C ALA A 245 -20.07 -41.73 -2.36
N GLU A 246 -19.66 -41.63 -1.09
CA GLU A 246 -20.32 -40.77 -0.09
C GLU A 246 -19.59 -39.44 0.08
N VAL A 247 -18.26 -39.45 0.09
CA VAL A 247 -17.44 -38.25 0.35
C VAL A 247 -16.75 -37.68 -0.89
N GLY A 248 -16.76 -38.37 -2.02
CA GLY A 248 -16.05 -37.96 -3.24
C GLY A 248 -16.48 -36.58 -3.76
N ALA A 249 -17.75 -36.21 -3.62
CA ALA A 249 -18.25 -34.89 -4.01
C ALA A 249 -17.61 -33.75 -3.18
N VAL A 250 -17.45 -33.96 -1.86
CA VAL A 250 -16.82 -33.00 -0.95
C VAL A 250 -15.32 -32.90 -1.23
N VAL A 251 -14.68 -34.04 -1.55
CA VAL A 251 -13.26 -34.08 -1.92
C VAL A 251 -13.02 -33.36 -3.25
N GLU A 252 -13.91 -33.49 -4.23
CA GLU A 252 -13.74 -32.80 -5.52
C GLU A 252 -13.96 -31.28 -5.39
N SER A 253 -14.89 -30.83 -4.53
CA SER A 253 -15.14 -29.40 -4.34
C SER A 253 -14.04 -28.70 -3.52
N HIS A 254 -13.50 -29.36 -2.49
CA HIS A 254 -12.58 -28.74 -1.52
C HIS A 254 -11.12 -29.21 -1.62
N TYR A 255 -10.90 -30.37 -2.24
CA TYR A 255 -9.60 -31.06 -2.29
C TYR A 255 -9.15 -31.46 -3.72
N SER A 256 -9.63 -30.78 -4.75
CA SER A 256 -9.31 -31.07 -6.17
C SER A 256 -7.92 -30.60 -6.62
N SER A 257 -7.37 -29.53 -6.05
CA SER A 257 -6.03 -29.03 -6.37
C SER A 257 -5.38 -28.35 -5.17
N LEU A 258 -4.04 -28.26 -5.16
CA LEU A 258 -3.30 -27.71 -4.02
C LEU A 258 -3.70 -26.27 -3.65
N PRO A 259 -3.96 -25.34 -4.59
CA PRO A 259 -4.49 -24.01 -4.25
C PRO A 259 -5.91 -24.05 -3.66
N ILE A 260 -6.77 -24.94 -4.15
CA ILE A 260 -8.13 -25.10 -3.62
C ILE A 260 -8.09 -25.69 -2.21
N ILE A 261 -7.20 -26.66 -1.96
CA ILE A 261 -6.93 -27.18 -0.61
C ILE A 261 -6.43 -26.04 0.29
N GLY A 262 -5.48 -25.23 -0.19
CA GLY A 262 -5.00 -24.05 0.53
C GLY A 262 -6.12 -23.08 0.91
N MET A 263 -7.06 -22.80 -0.01
CA MET A 263 -8.25 -21.99 0.29
C MET A 263 -9.17 -22.66 1.31
N THR A 264 -9.40 -23.97 1.20
CA THR A 264 -10.18 -24.73 2.18
C THR A 264 -9.52 -24.66 3.56
N LEU A 265 -8.21 -24.87 3.68
CA LEU A 265 -7.50 -24.75 4.97
C LEU A 265 -7.46 -23.32 5.49
N PHE A 266 -7.50 -22.32 4.61
CA PHE A 266 -7.69 -20.92 5.01
C PHE A 266 -9.12 -20.67 5.56
N GLN A 267 -10.15 -21.37 5.07
CA GLN A 267 -11.47 -21.35 5.71
C GLN A 267 -11.44 -21.98 7.11
N PHE A 268 -10.60 -23.01 7.32
CA PHE A 268 -10.32 -23.54 8.66
C PHE A 268 -9.65 -22.52 9.58
N LEU A 269 -8.87 -21.59 9.04
CA LEU A 269 -8.31 -20.47 9.81
C LEU A 269 -9.37 -19.48 10.28
N THR A 270 -10.37 -19.18 9.44
CA THR A 270 -11.45 -18.26 9.78
C THR A 270 -12.65 -18.92 10.45
N MET A 271 -12.61 -20.25 10.63
CA MET A 271 -13.74 -21.07 11.08
C MET A 271 -15.01 -20.86 10.23
N ASP A 272 -14.84 -20.64 8.93
CA ASP A 272 -15.94 -20.37 8.01
C ASP A 272 -16.39 -21.66 7.30
N GLY A 273 -17.64 -22.08 7.53
CA GLY A 273 -18.25 -23.22 6.81
C GLY A 273 -17.55 -24.58 6.97
N THR A 274 -16.63 -24.73 7.93
CA THR A 274 -15.72 -25.89 8.03
C THR A 274 -16.41 -27.20 8.38
N ALA A 275 -17.53 -27.13 9.11
CA ALA A 275 -18.32 -28.29 9.53
C ALA A 275 -18.78 -29.15 8.33
N GLY A 276 -19.15 -28.51 7.22
CA GLY A 276 -19.56 -29.19 5.99
C GLY A 276 -18.42 -29.97 5.32
N VAL A 277 -17.17 -29.66 5.66
CA VAL A 277 -15.97 -30.29 5.09
C VAL A 277 -15.48 -31.43 5.97
N TYR A 278 -15.25 -31.21 7.28
CA TYR A 278 -14.62 -32.24 8.12
C TYR A 278 -15.59 -33.30 8.63
N ILE A 279 -16.86 -32.97 8.93
CA ILE A 279 -17.82 -33.95 9.47
C ILE A 279 -18.00 -35.18 8.57
N PRO A 280 -18.28 -35.06 7.26
CA PRO A 280 -18.43 -36.23 6.39
C PRO A 280 -17.13 -37.04 6.28
N LEU A 281 -15.98 -36.37 6.25
CA LEU A 281 -14.66 -37.03 6.18
C LEU A 281 -14.33 -37.81 7.47
N VAL A 282 -14.59 -37.23 8.64
CA VAL A 282 -14.33 -37.87 9.94
C VAL A 282 -15.31 -39.02 10.20
N THR A 283 -16.56 -38.89 9.74
CA THR A 283 -17.54 -39.97 9.83
C THR A 283 -17.11 -41.17 8.99
N ARG A 284 -16.47 -40.94 7.84
CA ARG A 284 -15.93 -41.99 6.98
C ARG A 284 -14.66 -42.63 7.54
N SER A 285 -13.73 -41.83 8.04
CA SER A 285 -12.51 -42.31 8.69
C SER A 285 -12.18 -41.45 9.92
N PRO A 286 -12.34 -42.00 11.15
CA PRO A 286 -12.16 -41.23 12.38
C PRO A 286 -10.70 -40.76 12.58
N LEU A 287 -9.73 -41.38 11.90
CA LEU A 287 -8.33 -40.97 11.92
C LEU A 287 -8.11 -39.58 11.30
N LEU A 288 -8.95 -39.18 10.33
CA LEU A 288 -8.95 -37.82 9.79
C LEU A 288 -9.29 -36.77 10.85
N GLY A 289 -10.00 -37.18 11.92
CA GLY A 289 -10.28 -36.32 13.06
C GLY A 289 -9.01 -35.79 13.72
N ILE A 290 -7.94 -36.59 13.78
CA ILE A 290 -6.64 -36.16 14.31
C ILE A 290 -6.02 -35.10 13.41
N TYR A 291 -6.07 -35.28 12.08
CA TYR A 291 -5.57 -34.30 11.12
C TYR A 291 -6.28 -32.94 11.26
N PHE A 292 -7.62 -32.94 11.30
CA PHE A 292 -8.39 -31.70 11.46
C PHE A 292 -8.23 -31.07 12.85
N LEU A 293 -8.15 -31.89 13.91
CA LEU A 293 -7.90 -31.40 15.27
C LEU A 293 -6.53 -30.72 15.37
N LEU A 294 -5.47 -31.34 14.82
CA LEU A 294 -4.13 -30.77 14.79
C LEU A 294 -4.10 -29.48 13.99
N LEU A 295 -4.79 -29.43 12.85
CA LEU A 295 -4.92 -28.21 12.06
C LEU A 295 -5.59 -27.09 12.87
N ILE A 296 -6.76 -27.36 13.48
CA ILE A 296 -7.50 -26.37 14.28
C ILE A 296 -6.65 -25.88 15.46
N LEU A 297 -5.98 -26.80 16.17
CA LEU A 297 -5.10 -26.46 17.29
C LEU A 297 -3.93 -25.58 16.83
N LEU A 298 -3.21 -26.01 15.79
CA LEU A 298 -2.06 -25.27 15.26
C LEU A 298 -2.47 -23.87 14.84
N VAL A 299 -3.60 -23.76 14.13
CA VAL A 299 -4.10 -22.50 13.61
C VAL A 299 -4.56 -21.57 14.74
N THR A 300 -5.26 -22.11 15.75
CA THR A 300 -5.66 -21.34 16.93
C THR A 300 -4.44 -20.81 17.68
N ILE A 301 -3.41 -21.64 17.86
CA ILE A 301 -2.15 -21.22 18.49
C ILE A 301 -1.44 -20.16 17.63
N ALA A 302 -1.37 -20.34 16.32
CA ALA A 302 -0.74 -19.39 15.41
C ALA A 302 -1.44 -18.02 15.43
N LEU A 303 -2.78 -18.02 15.41
CA LEU A 303 -3.58 -16.80 15.54
C LEU A 303 -3.38 -16.13 16.90
N MET A 304 -3.40 -16.89 17.99
CA MET A 304 -3.16 -16.33 19.33
C MET A 304 -1.76 -15.74 19.44
N ASN A 305 -0.75 -16.38 18.86
CA ASN A 305 0.62 -15.86 18.84
C ASN A 305 0.74 -14.59 17.98
N LEU A 306 0.02 -14.50 16.86
CA LEU A 306 -0.04 -13.30 16.02
C LEU A 306 -0.69 -12.13 16.79
N ILE A 307 -1.85 -12.36 17.41
CA ILE A 307 -2.54 -11.35 18.21
C ILE A 307 -1.66 -10.89 19.37
N THR A 308 -1.04 -11.83 20.08
CA THR A 308 -0.11 -11.51 21.18
C THR A 308 1.06 -10.67 20.69
N ALA A 309 1.67 -11.03 19.54
CA ALA A 309 2.77 -10.25 18.97
C ALA A 309 2.37 -8.81 18.65
N VAL A 310 1.19 -8.59 18.07
CA VAL A 310 0.68 -7.24 17.76
C VAL A 310 0.40 -6.43 19.03
N VAL A 311 -0.25 -7.03 20.03
CA VAL A 311 -0.57 -6.36 21.30
C VAL A 311 0.72 -6.02 22.06
N VAL A 312 1.70 -6.92 22.04
CA VAL A 312 3.01 -6.69 22.67
C VAL A 312 3.77 -5.58 21.94
N ASP A 313 3.78 -5.57 20.60
CA ASP A 313 4.44 -4.51 19.82
C ASP A 313 3.82 -3.14 20.14
N ASP A 314 2.49 -3.05 20.22
CA ASP A 314 1.77 -1.83 20.59
C ASP A 314 2.06 -1.37 22.04
N ALA A 315 2.07 -2.30 23.00
CA ALA A 315 2.39 -2.02 24.40
C ALA A 315 3.85 -1.54 24.57
N ILE A 316 4.79 -2.17 23.86
CA ILE A 316 6.21 -1.77 23.86
C ILE A 316 6.35 -0.35 23.29
N ARG A 317 5.68 -0.06 22.17
CA ARG A 317 5.71 1.27 21.53
C ARG A 317 5.17 2.37 22.45
N THR A 318 4.00 2.15 23.05
CA THR A 318 3.41 3.10 23.99
C THR A 318 4.36 3.40 25.15
N THR A 319 5.00 2.35 25.69
CA THR A 319 5.99 2.50 26.77
C THR A 319 7.25 3.24 26.32
N GLN A 320 7.72 3.04 25.09
CA GLN A 320 8.87 3.76 24.54
C GLN A 320 8.56 5.25 24.36
N MET A 321 7.38 5.58 23.81
CA MET A 321 6.92 6.97 23.64
C MET A 321 6.83 7.71 24.99
N ASP A 322 6.31 7.05 26.03
CA ASP A 322 6.24 7.62 27.38
C ASP A 322 7.62 7.90 27.99
N LYS A 323 8.59 7.01 27.75
CA LYS A 323 9.98 7.19 28.22
C LYS A 323 10.67 8.36 27.51
N GLU A 324 10.43 8.53 26.22
CA GLU A 324 10.98 9.64 25.44
C GLU A 324 10.38 10.98 25.85
N MET A 325 9.05 11.04 26.06
CA MET A 325 8.40 12.25 26.59
C MET A 325 8.97 12.66 27.94
N LYS A 326 9.12 11.71 28.88
CA LYS A 326 9.70 12.01 30.21
C LYS A 326 11.13 12.52 30.14
N LYS A 327 11.97 11.99 29.23
CA LYS A 327 13.33 12.51 29.01
C LYS A 327 13.35 13.94 28.48
N HIS A 328 12.34 14.32 27.68
CA HIS A 328 12.21 15.66 27.13
C HIS A 328 11.74 16.70 28.15
N PHE A 329 11.00 16.28 29.20
CA PHE A 329 10.58 17.14 30.30
C PHE A 329 11.64 17.34 31.39
N LEU A 330 12.66 16.47 31.44
CA LEU A 330 13.74 16.51 32.45
C LEU A 330 15.01 17.24 31.97
N ARG A 331 14.94 17.95 30.84
CA ARG A 331 15.98 18.86 30.32
C ARG A 331 15.43 20.28 30.25
#